data_AF-Q48663-F1
#
_entry.id   AF-Q48663-F1
#
_cell.length_a   1.000
_cell.length_b   1.000
_cell.length_c   1.000
_cell.angle_alpha   90.00
_cell.angle_beta   90.00
_cell.angle_gamma   90.00
#
_symmetry.space_group_name_H-M   'P 1'
#
loop_
_entity.id
_entity.type
_entity.pdbx_description
1 polymer ?
#
loop_
_entity_poly.entity_id
_entity_poly.type
_entity_poly.pdbx_seq_one_letter_code
_entity_poly.pdbx_strand_id
1 'polypeptide(L)'
;MEKDYLKTRFEPEEFEKLKKKLVRYECALDVVRTQLSNLNTYYNNFEAINPIEHIKHRLKSPESIAGKLKKKDLPVTADAADEHLSDIAGI
;
A
#
# COMPACT_ATOMS: atom_id res chain seq x y z
N MET A 1 -20.62 -2.31 17.36
CA MET A 1 -19.46 -3.20 17.20
C MET A 1 -18.21 -2.39 17.50
N GLU A 2 -17.59 -2.68 18.63
CA GLU A 2 -16.45 -1.93 19.17
C GLU A 2 -15.25 -1.99 18.21
N LYS A 3 -14.55 -0.87 18.00
CA LYS A 3 -13.40 -0.76 17.09
C LYS A 3 -12.14 -1.44 17.67
N ASP A 4 -12.29 -2.62 18.25
CA ASP A 4 -11.22 -3.37 18.93
C ASP A 4 -10.03 -3.68 18.01
N TYR A 5 -10.27 -3.80 16.70
CA TYR A 5 -9.22 -3.99 15.70
C TYR A 5 -8.20 -2.84 15.63
N LEU A 6 -8.53 -1.63 16.08
CA LEU A 6 -7.58 -0.49 16.12
C LEU A 6 -6.49 -0.63 17.19
N LYS A 7 -6.64 -1.56 18.14
CA LYS A 7 -5.61 -1.86 19.14
C LYS A 7 -4.63 -2.95 18.68
N THR A 8 -4.89 -3.58 17.53
CA THR A 8 -4.09 -4.68 17.02
C THR A 8 -2.74 -4.14 16.56
N ARG A 9 -1.65 -4.70 17.10
CA ARG A 9 -0.28 -4.33 16.76
C ARG A 9 0.48 -5.58 16.35
N PHE A 10 1.53 -5.37 15.56
CA PHE A 10 2.52 -6.39 15.29
C PHE A 10 3.38 -6.59 16.53
N GLU A 11 3.78 -7.84 16.76
CA GLU A 11 4.88 -8.13 17.68
C GLU A 11 6.17 -7.46 17.17
N PRO A 12 7.12 -7.09 18.05
CA PRO A 12 8.31 -6.33 17.66
C PRO A 12 9.12 -6.95 16.52
N GLU A 13 9.29 -8.29 16.54
CA GLU A 13 10.04 -9.00 15.50
C GLU A 13 9.31 -8.96 14.15
N GLU A 14 8.00 -9.19 14.14
CA GLU A 14 7.17 -9.14 12.94
C GLU A 14 7.07 -7.71 12.39
N PHE A 15 7.07 -6.71 13.26
CA PHE A 15 7.10 -5.31 12.86
C PHE A 15 8.39 -4.95 12.10
N GLU A 16 9.55 -5.44 12.53
CA GLU A 16 10.80 -5.24 11.81
C GLU A 16 10.82 -5.95 10.44
N LYS A 17 10.23 -7.15 10.34
CA LYS A 17 10.03 -7.82 9.05
C LYS A 17 9.09 -7.02 8.14
N LEU A 18 8.00 -6.51 8.69
CA LEU A 18 7.03 -5.70 7.96
C LEU A 18 7.68 -4.43 7.41
N LYS A 19 8.49 -3.71 8.20
CA LYS A 19 9.21 -2.52 7.72
C LYS A 19 10.04 -2.80 6.46
N LYS A 20 10.77 -3.91 6.43
CA LYS A 20 11.55 -4.31 5.25
C LYS A 20 10.67 -4.52 4.02
N LYS A 21 9.52 -5.18 4.20
CA LYS A 21 8.55 -5.36 3.11
C LYS A 21 7.92 -4.03 2.67
N LEU A 22 7.62 -3.12 3.61
CA LEU A 22 7.05 -1.80 3.31
C LEU A 22 7.98 -0.96 2.44
N VAL A 23 9.30 -1.00 2.66
CA VAL A 23 10.27 -0.36 1.77
C VAL A 23 10.17 -0.92 0.35
N ARG A 24 10.03 -2.25 0.20
CA ARG A 24 9.82 -2.87 -1.13
C ARG A 24 8.54 -2.37 -1.79
N TYR A 25 7.46 -2.23 -1.04
CA TYR A 25 6.18 -1.69 -1.54
C TYR A 25 6.29 -0.23 -1.96
N GLU A 26 7.03 0.59 -1.21
CA GLU A 26 7.33 1.98 -1.56
C GLU A 26 8.13 2.07 -2.86
N CYS A 27 9.19 1.26 -3.01
CA CYS A 27 9.95 1.21 -4.27
C CYS A 27 9.07 0.81 -5.46
N ALA A 28 8.18 -0.17 -5.30
CA ALA A 28 7.25 -0.57 -6.37
C ALA A 28 6.28 0.56 -6.74
N LEU A 29 5.79 1.29 -5.73
CA LEU A 29 4.90 2.43 -5.91
C LEU A 29 5.58 3.55 -6.71
N ASP A 30 6.84 3.84 -6.43
CA ASP A 30 7.62 4.87 -7.14
C ASP A 30 7.84 4.53 -8.61
N VAL A 31 8.08 3.26 -8.94
CA VAL A 31 8.22 2.81 -10.34
C VAL A 31 6.91 3.05 -11.09
N VAL A 32 5.78 2.59 -10.55
CA VAL A 32 4.47 2.76 -11.20
C VAL A 32 4.09 4.24 -11.28
N ARG A 33 4.36 5.02 -10.22
CA ARG A 33 4.14 6.46 -10.20
C ARG A 33 4.92 7.18 -11.29
N THR A 34 6.17 6.81 -11.48
CA THR A 34 7.02 7.37 -12.54
C THR A 34 6.43 7.07 -13.92
N GLN A 35 6.02 5.82 -14.16
CA GLN A 35 5.40 5.43 -15.42
C GLN A 35 4.12 6.23 -15.70
N LEU A 36 3.22 6.34 -14.72
CA LEU A 36 1.98 7.12 -14.85
C LEU A 36 2.27 8.62 -15.04
N SER A 37 3.30 9.16 -14.38
CA SER A 37 3.70 10.57 -14.53
C SER A 37 4.25 10.85 -15.93
N ASN A 38 5.02 9.93 -16.49
CA ASN A 38 5.51 10.01 -17.87
C ASN A 38 4.34 9.96 -18.86
N LEU A 39 3.38 9.06 -18.63
CA LEU A 39 2.18 8.94 -19.46
C LEU A 39 1.33 10.22 -19.41
N ASN A 40 1.07 10.74 -18.21
CA ASN A 40 0.37 12.01 -18.00
C ASN A 40 1.08 13.17 -18.73
N THR A 41 2.41 13.21 -18.68
CA THR A 41 3.19 14.22 -19.41
C THR A 41 3.03 14.08 -20.91
N TYR A 42 3.08 12.85 -21.45
CA TYR A 42 2.87 12.59 -22.87
C TYR A 42 1.49 13.08 -23.34
N TYR A 43 0.42 12.63 -22.69
CA TYR A 43 -0.95 12.99 -23.08
C TYR A 43 -1.21 14.49 -23.00
N ASN A 44 -0.67 15.20 -22.01
CA ASN A 44 -0.81 16.66 -21.91
C ASN A 44 -0.13 17.42 -23.07
N ASN A 45 0.90 16.85 -23.69
CA ASN A 45 1.68 17.54 -24.73
C ASN A 45 1.27 17.13 -26.15
N PHE A 46 0.82 15.89 -26.34
CA PHE A 46 0.70 15.30 -27.68
C PHE A 46 -0.71 14.84 -28.04
N GLU A 47 -1.64 14.79 -27.09
CA GLU A 47 -2.99 14.27 -27.33
C GLU A 47 -4.04 15.35 -27.07
N ALA A 48 -5.17 15.26 -27.78
CA ALA A 48 -6.25 16.23 -27.65
C ALA A 48 -6.94 16.18 -26.28
N ILE A 49 -6.93 15.01 -25.63
CA ILE A 49 -7.54 14.78 -24.31
C ILE A 49 -6.60 13.90 -23.50
N ASN A 50 -6.27 14.36 -22.29
CA ASN A 50 -5.55 13.55 -21.32
C ASN A 50 -6.54 12.74 -20.46
N PRO A 51 -6.46 11.40 -20.46
CA PRO A 51 -7.34 10.57 -19.63
C PRO A 51 -7.00 10.61 -18.14
N ILE A 52 -5.83 11.13 -17.76
CA ILE A 52 -5.38 11.20 -16.37
C ILE A 52 -5.61 12.63 -15.84
N GLU A 53 -6.54 12.77 -14.90
CA GLU A 53 -6.79 14.05 -14.22
C GLU A 53 -5.84 14.26 -13.04
N HIS A 54 -5.76 13.27 -12.13
CA HIS A 54 -4.94 13.32 -10.93
C HIS A 54 -4.39 11.92 -10.58
N ILE A 55 -3.14 11.88 -10.09
CA ILE A 55 -2.50 10.66 -9.56
C ILE A 55 -2.33 10.83 -8.06
N LYS A 56 -2.92 9.94 -7.26
CA LYS A 56 -2.78 9.93 -5.80
C LYS A 56 -2.31 8.55 -5.37
N HIS A 57 -1.33 8.49 -4.49
CA HIS A 57 -0.79 7.24 -4.01
C HIS A 57 -0.68 7.26 -2.49
N ARG A 58 -0.64 6.07 -1.89
CA ARG A 58 -0.45 5.89 -0.46
C ARG A 58 0.17 4.54 -0.17
N LEU A 59 0.91 4.50 0.92
CA LEU A 59 1.31 3.26 1.59
C LEU A 59 0.43 3.06 2.83
N LYS A 60 -0.06 1.84 3.04
CA LYS A 60 -0.90 1.52 4.19
C LYS A 60 -0.08 1.58 5.49
N SER A 61 -0.65 2.17 6.54
CA SER A 61 0.01 2.22 7.85
C SER A 61 0.05 0.82 8.49
N PRO A 62 1.06 0.50 9.33
CA PRO A 62 1.15 -0.77 10.04
C PRO A 62 -0.11 -1.10 10.85
N GLU A 63 -0.72 -0.11 11.51
CA GLU A 63 -1.95 -0.29 12.30
C GLU A 63 -3.13 -0.70 11.40
N SER A 64 -3.21 -0.08 10.21
CA SER A 64 -4.23 -0.39 9.22
C SER A 64 -4.02 -1.77 8.57
N ILE A 65 -2.76 -2.21 8.44
CA ILE A 65 -2.39 -3.57 8.00
C ILE A 65 -2.82 -4.59 9.05
N ALA A 66 -2.41 -4.40 10.31
CA ALA A 66 -2.77 -5.29 11.43
C ALA A 66 -4.29 -5.40 11.59
N GLY A 67 -5.00 -4.27 11.55
CA GLY A 67 -6.46 -4.24 11.62
C GLY A 67 -7.14 -4.97 10.46
N LYS A 68 -6.56 -4.96 9.25
CA LYS A 68 -7.09 -5.71 8.10
C LYS A 68 -6.85 -7.22 8.23
N LEU A 69 -5.67 -7.63 8.71
CA LEU A 69 -5.39 -9.04 8.96
C LEU A 69 -6.36 -9.60 10.00
N LYS A 70 -6.56 -8.90 11.12
CA LYS A 70 -7.52 -9.31 12.16
C LYS A 70 -8.97 -9.39 11.63
N LYS A 71 -9.39 -8.44 10.78
CA LYS A 71 -10.72 -8.49 10.14
C LYS A 71 -10.91 -9.68 9.20
N LYS A 72 -9.82 -10.21 8.66
CA LYS A 72 -9.81 -11.41 7.80
C LYS A 72 -9.52 -12.70 8.57
N ASP A 73 -9.43 -12.63 9.90
CA ASP A 73 -9.05 -13.75 10.77
C ASP A 73 -7.69 -14.37 10.40
N LEU A 74 -6.75 -13.51 9.98
CA LEU A 74 -5.38 -13.89 9.60
C LEU A 74 -4.40 -13.55 10.72
N PRO A 75 -3.29 -14.32 10.85
CA PRO A 75 -2.24 -14.01 11.80
C PRO A 75 -1.59 -12.65 11.49
N VAL A 76 -1.29 -11.88 12.54
CA VAL A 76 -0.68 -10.54 12.42
C VAL A 76 0.83 -10.68 12.23
N THR A 77 1.22 -11.17 11.05
CA THR A 77 2.61 -11.40 10.65
C THR A 77 2.93 -10.65 9.36
N ALA A 78 4.21 -10.36 9.15
CA ALA A 78 4.65 -9.67 7.94
C ALA A 78 4.39 -10.50 6.67
N ASP A 79 4.48 -11.83 6.77
CA ASP A 79 4.25 -12.73 5.64
C ASP A 79 2.77 -12.85 5.29
N ALA A 80 1.88 -12.99 6.30
CA ALA A 80 0.44 -12.98 6.03
C ALA A 80 -0.04 -11.65 5.43
N ALA A 81 0.58 -10.52 5.83
CA ALA A 81 0.33 -9.23 5.17
C ALA A 81 0.68 -9.30 3.68
N ASP A 82 1.85 -9.85 3.36
CA ASP A 82 2.39 -9.92 2.01
C ASP A 82 1.56 -10.83 1.09
N GLU A 83 1.10 -11.96 1.61
CA GLU A 83 0.39 -12.98 0.84
C GLU A 83 -1.10 -12.64 0.64
N HIS A 84 -1.72 -11.93 1.58
CA HIS A 84 -3.19 -11.81 1.62
C HIS A 84 -3.73 -10.37 1.50
N LEU A 85 -2.86 -9.35 1.52
CA LEU A 85 -3.28 -7.96 1.34
C LEU A 85 -2.77 -7.40 0.00
N SER A 86 -3.71 -7.16 -0.91
CA SER A 86 -3.42 -6.58 -2.22
C SER A 86 -3.32 -5.05 -2.23
N ASP A 87 -3.74 -4.36 -1.15
CA ASP A 87 -3.82 -2.90 -1.09
C ASP A 87 -2.83 -2.27 -0.09
N ILE A 88 -1.63 -2.86 0.05
CA ILE A 88 -0.56 -2.29 0.87
C ILE A 88 0.00 -1.03 0.21
N ALA A 89 0.36 -1.11 -1.06
CA ALA A 89 0.70 0.02 -1.91
C ALA A 89 -0.47 0.31 -2.86
N GLY A 90 -1.02 1.51 -2.82
CA GLY A 90 -2.11 1.92 -3.71
C GLY A 90 -1.75 3.21 -4.44
N ILE A 91 -2.06 3.25 -5.74
CA ILE A 91 -1.91 4.41 -6.65
C ILE A 91 -3.18 4.56 -7.48
#